data_AF-A0A1Z9IVB9-F1
#
_entry.id   AF-A0A1Z9IVB9-F1
#
_cell.length_a   1.000
_cell.length_b   1.000
_cell.length_c   1.000
_cell.angle_alpha   90.00
_cell.angle_beta   90.00
_cell.angle_gamma   90.00
#
_symmetry.space_group_name_H-M   'P 1'
#
loop_
_entity.id
_entity.type
_entity.pdbx_description
1 polymer ?
#
loop_
_entity_poly.entity_id
_entity_poly.type
_entity_poly.pdbx_seq_one_letter_code
_entity_poly.pdbx_strand_id
1 'polypeptide(L)'
;MVTRVLFAHGFEGSPNGSKPSYMKEALGWEVTAPKMSELGWSIANQTEVLTRLIDEFEFDIVIGSSMGGLAAANASSMRPDADFVLILIAPAFGLAENWEGMEETGRNAWKTTGERRYTGFELDIMLPWEFMESAEKMSWPVPLHPTAIMHGKNDELVPISFSRKVEKECSNVTLHEFDDTHRMKDSIRFISNISDSLMEGKELKISDGCTESDKVTLHEVDEFDVSEHEGGIVDDTGEEDFSIEGLDSEDSSDSEIEQLEAEMKSLEAKMAEKKEALENTKEEARLEQKIREEGEKLADKEAEKKRAGKEVEEAIKNAEKEVIVAKAEVDEALKKAEKEKSEAEDARLIADIEEEEAREAKADADVAQRKLDEAMKKAEDMGKNVEKITEDLEKDKREEEILQRVSSRVDQIDWTLIGKVDLEVHDDLTMINGIDDFIQRKLNVLGIRTYEQISKMDSEISKVVNDALEFLPERVSEMEWTQQAITMLDLKDVDVRASVEEDTVVADLSASKINWSQIGEAGDRKSDRMTEIKGVDADIEKKLKILGIRTFDQISKMDKETSEAVNGALGFAPGRVTKMMWAQQAMSLLEE
;
A
#
# COMPACT_ATOMS: atom_id res chain seq x y z
N MET A 1 -31.61 -16.20 17.59
CA MET A 1 -32.15 -14.98 16.93
C MET A 1 -31.20 -14.63 15.78
N VAL A 2 -31.44 -13.57 15.00
CA VAL A 2 -30.41 -13.08 14.06
C VAL A 2 -29.51 -12.13 14.84
N THR A 3 -28.19 -12.28 14.74
CA THR A 3 -27.22 -11.44 15.45
C THR A 3 -27.13 -10.07 14.77
N ARG A 4 -27.40 -9.01 15.52
CA ARG A 4 -27.29 -7.60 15.11
C ARG A 4 -25.88 -7.11 15.36
N VAL A 5 -25.22 -6.59 14.33
CA VAL A 5 -23.80 -6.25 14.36
C VAL A 5 -23.54 -4.85 13.83
N LEU A 6 -22.84 -4.02 14.60
CA LEU A 6 -22.26 -2.76 14.12
C LEU A 6 -20.81 -2.99 13.72
N PHE A 7 -20.48 -2.86 12.43
CA PHE A 7 -19.13 -3.07 11.91
C PHE A 7 -18.42 -1.75 11.55
N ALA A 8 -17.36 -1.41 12.30
CA ALA A 8 -16.48 -0.27 12.07
C ALA A 8 -15.27 -0.66 11.19
N HIS A 9 -15.19 -0.09 9.99
CA HIS A 9 -14.11 -0.37 9.04
C HIS A 9 -12.80 0.38 9.37
N GLY A 10 -11.67 -0.08 8.82
CA GLY A 10 -10.38 0.59 8.96
C GLY A 10 -10.29 1.93 8.21
N PHE A 11 -9.13 2.61 8.29
CA PHE A 11 -8.91 3.93 7.68
C PHE A 11 -9.14 3.92 6.16
N GLU A 12 -8.45 3.05 5.42
CA GLU A 12 -8.74 2.73 4.00
C GLU A 12 -9.80 1.61 3.86
N GLY A 13 -10.79 1.59 4.76
CA GLY A 13 -11.90 0.64 4.73
C GLY A 13 -13.14 1.20 4.04
N SER A 14 -14.11 0.34 3.78
CA SER A 14 -15.43 0.74 3.28
C SER A 14 -16.56 -0.08 3.92
N PRO A 15 -17.81 0.43 3.92
CA PRO A 15 -19.02 -0.30 4.35
C PRO A 15 -19.24 -1.68 3.69
N ASN A 16 -18.70 -1.86 2.49
CA ASN A 16 -18.90 -3.03 1.63
C ASN A 16 -17.62 -3.86 1.48
N GLY A 17 -16.62 -3.66 2.35
CA GLY A 17 -15.38 -4.43 2.33
C GLY A 17 -15.58 -5.91 2.68
N SER A 18 -14.54 -6.72 2.46
CA SER A 18 -14.62 -8.18 2.64
C SER A 18 -15.07 -8.64 4.04
N LYS A 19 -14.70 -7.89 5.10
CA LYS A 19 -15.08 -8.22 6.49
C LYS A 19 -16.60 -8.13 6.75
N PRO A 20 -17.28 -6.98 6.54
CA PRO A 20 -18.73 -6.90 6.73
C PRO A 20 -19.51 -7.77 5.73
N SER A 21 -19.01 -7.96 4.50
CA SER A 21 -19.65 -8.86 3.52
C SER A 21 -19.57 -10.33 3.97
N TYR A 22 -18.42 -10.80 4.48
CA TYR A 22 -18.29 -12.14 5.07
C TYR A 22 -19.30 -12.37 6.22
N MET A 23 -19.48 -11.40 7.10
CA MET A 23 -20.44 -11.49 8.21
C MET A 23 -21.90 -11.56 7.73
N LYS A 24 -22.26 -10.81 6.67
CA LYS A 24 -23.59 -10.86 6.05
C LYS A 24 -23.85 -12.18 5.33
N GLU A 25 -22.89 -12.61 4.50
CA GLU A 25 -23.08 -13.67 3.50
C GLU A 25 -22.76 -15.07 4.04
N ALA A 26 -21.70 -15.22 4.83
CA ALA A 26 -21.25 -16.51 5.35
C ALA A 26 -21.78 -16.82 6.76
N LEU A 27 -21.95 -15.79 7.61
CA LEU A 27 -22.48 -15.96 8.98
C LEU A 27 -23.98 -15.63 9.10
N GLY A 28 -24.58 -14.99 8.09
CA GLY A 28 -26.01 -14.64 8.08
C GLY A 28 -26.40 -13.56 9.09
N TRP A 29 -25.47 -12.69 9.49
CA TRP A 29 -25.68 -11.65 10.49
C TRP A 29 -26.30 -10.38 9.91
N GLU A 30 -27.06 -9.66 10.73
CA GLU A 30 -27.62 -8.34 10.39
C GLU A 30 -26.58 -7.26 10.66
N VAL A 31 -25.77 -6.94 9.63
CA VAL A 31 -24.58 -6.08 9.78
C VAL A 31 -24.84 -4.65 9.26
N THR A 32 -24.94 -3.71 10.19
CA THR A 32 -24.86 -2.27 9.94
C THR A 32 -23.39 -1.87 9.85
N ALA A 33 -22.96 -1.33 8.72
CA ALA A 33 -21.60 -0.84 8.51
C ALA A 33 -21.64 0.61 8.01
N PRO A 34 -21.39 1.63 8.86
CA PRO A 34 -21.38 3.02 8.45
C PRO A 34 -20.10 3.37 7.67
N LYS A 35 -20.13 4.50 6.95
CA LYS A 35 -18.92 5.11 6.41
C LYS A 35 -18.20 5.84 7.56
N MET A 36 -17.12 5.28 8.06
CA MET A 36 -16.43 5.82 9.25
C MET A 36 -16.00 7.28 9.08
N SER A 37 -15.61 7.70 7.87
CA SER A 37 -15.19 9.07 7.56
C SER A 37 -16.33 10.06 7.25
N GLU A 38 -17.58 9.73 7.57
CA GLU A 38 -18.75 10.59 7.34
C GLU A 38 -18.67 11.94 8.08
N LEU A 39 -18.22 11.93 9.34
CA LEU A 39 -18.07 13.13 10.17
C LEU A 39 -16.66 13.74 10.11
N GLY A 40 -15.75 13.15 9.33
CA GLY A 40 -14.33 13.51 9.27
C GLY A 40 -13.41 12.31 9.51
N TRP A 41 -12.11 12.51 9.28
CA TRP A 41 -11.12 11.42 9.33
C TRP A 41 -10.57 11.12 10.72
N SER A 42 -10.79 12.01 11.69
CA SER A 42 -10.18 11.91 13.02
C SER A 42 -10.73 10.74 13.83
N ILE A 43 -9.96 10.25 14.81
CA ILE A 43 -10.46 9.17 15.68
C ILE A 43 -11.64 9.64 16.54
N ALA A 44 -11.74 10.93 16.84
CA ALA A 44 -12.91 11.50 17.50
C ALA A 44 -14.15 11.45 16.58
N ASN A 45 -14.02 11.88 15.31
CA ASN A 45 -15.13 11.80 14.35
C ASN A 45 -15.59 10.35 14.10
N GLN A 46 -14.64 9.42 13.92
CA GLN A 46 -14.94 8.00 13.72
C GLN A 46 -15.61 7.36 14.95
N THR A 47 -15.24 7.78 16.17
CA THR A 47 -15.93 7.36 17.40
C THR A 47 -17.33 7.97 17.51
N GLU A 48 -17.52 9.21 17.05
CA GLU A 48 -18.81 9.87 17.04
C GLU A 48 -19.82 9.17 16.11
N VAL A 49 -19.37 8.71 14.94
CA VAL A 49 -20.20 7.90 14.02
C VAL A 49 -20.75 6.64 14.73
N LEU A 50 -19.91 5.92 15.48
CA LEU A 50 -20.33 4.71 16.18
C LEU A 50 -21.22 5.01 17.40
N THR A 51 -20.88 6.01 18.20
CA THR A 51 -21.66 6.34 19.41
C THR A 51 -23.06 6.85 19.07
N ARG A 52 -23.22 7.63 17.98
CA ARG A 52 -24.56 8.01 17.46
C ARG A 52 -25.42 6.80 17.11
N LEU A 53 -24.83 5.78 16.47
CA LEU A 53 -25.56 4.56 16.11
C LEU A 53 -25.88 3.68 17.33
N ILE A 54 -24.99 3.60 18.31
CA ILE A 54 -25.21 2.89 19.59
C ILE A 54 -26.29 3.60 20.43
N ASP A 55 -26.44 4.92 20.32
CA ASP A 55 -27.49 5.69 20.99
C ASP A 55 -28.88 5.58 20.31
N GLU A 56 -28.91 5.25 19.02
CA GLU A 56 -30.15 5.13 18.23
C GLU A 56 -30.63 3.68 18.06
N PHE A 57 -29.71 2.70 18.04
CA PHE A 57 -30.00 1.29 17.73
C PHE A 57 -29.32 0.32 18.70
N GLU A 58 -30.04 -0.73 19.09
CA GLU A 58 -29.49 -1.88 19.80
C GLU A 58 -28.66 -2.77 18.86
N PHE A 59 -27.44 -3.12 19.29
CA PHE A 59 -26.59 -4.12 18.66
C PHE A 59 -26.20 -5.19 19.68
N ASP A 60 -26.10 -6.44 19.24
CA ASP A 60 -25.66 -7.54 20.10
C ASP A 60 -24.11 -7.57 20.13
N ILE A 61 -23.48 -7.28 18.99
CA ILE A 61 -22.02 -7.17 18.85
C ILE A 61 -21.64 -5.84 18.19
N VAL A 62 -20.63 -5.16 18.74
CA VAL A 62 -19.87 -4.14 18.00
C VAL A 62 -18.54 -4.74 17.57
N ILE A 63 -18.20 -4.65 16.28
CA ILE A 63 -16.95 -5.17 15.72
C ILE A 63 -16.20 -4.03 15.06
N GLY A 64 -14.91 -3.87 15.34
CA GLY A 64 -14.08 -2.85 14.70
C GLY A 64 -12.75 -3.39 14.21
N SER A 65 -12.32 -2.98 13.00
CA SER A 65 -11.03 -3.40 12.42
C SER A 65 -10.08 -2.22 12.22
N SER A 66 -8.80 -2.40 12.53
CA SER A 66 -7.77 -1.34 12.41
C SER A 66 -8.18 -0.06 13.15
N MET A 67 -8.21 1.11 12.50
CA MET A 67 -8.68 2.36 13.10
C MET A 67 -10.16 2.31 13.55
N GLY A 68 -11.02 1.56 12.85
CA GLY A 68 -12.39 1.27 13.32
C GLY A 68 -12.42 0.43 14.59
N GLY A 69 -11.39 -0.39 14.83
CA GLY A 69 -11.17 -1.09 16.11
C GLY A 69 -10.86 -0.12 17.24
N LEU A 70 -9.99 0.88 17.00
CA LEU A 70 -9.74 1.93 17.97
C LEU A 70 -11.01 2.76 18.25
N ALA A 71 -11.81 3.06 17.22
CA ALA A 71 -13.05 3.81 17.35
C ALA A 71 -14.09 3.02 18.17
N ALA A 72 -14.25 1.72 17.92
CA ALA A 72 -15.15 0.84 18.66
C ALA A 72 -14.72 0.66 20.13
N ALA A 73 -13.41 0.60 20.40
CA ALA A 73 -12.87 0.58 21.75
C ALA A 73 -13.15 1.89 22.51
N ASN A 74 -12.96 3.06 21.87
CA ASN A 74 -13.34 4.35 22.45
C ASN A 74 -14.86 4.46 22.68
N ALA A 75 -15.68 3.98 21.73
CA ALA A 75 -17.14 3.98 21.88
C ALA A 75 -17.59 3.12 23.09
N SER A 76 -16.94 1.97 23.33
CA SER A 76 -17.16 1.17 24.55
C SER A 76 -16.79 1.93 25.83
N SER A 77 -15.70 2.71 25.85
CA SER A 77 -15.38 3.58 27.00
C SER A 77 -16.42 4.70 27.21
N MET A 78 -17.07 5.16 26.14
CA MET A 78 -18.02 6.29 26.15
C MET A 78 -19.47 5.88 26.39
N ARG A 79 -19.83 4.59 26.36
CA ARG A 79 -21.19 4.07 26.52
C ARG A 79 -21.23 2.82 27.42
N PRO A 80 -20.86 2.93 28.71
CA PRO A 80 -20.77 1.78 29.64
C PRO A 80 -22.11 1.08 29.90
N ASP A 81 -23.24 1.75 29.65
CA ASP A 81 -24.59 1.23 29.91
C ASP A 81 -25.22 0.53 28.68
N ALA A 82 -24.47 0.35 27.58
CA ALA A 82 -24.96 -0.24 26.34
C ALA A 82 -24.72 -1.75 26.29
N ASP A 83 -25.76 -2.55 25.96
CA ASP A 83 -25.74 -4.00 26.19
C ASP A 83 -25.11 -4.85 25.06
N PHE A 84 -23.89 -4.52 24.62
CA PHE A 84 -23.18 -5.25 23.55
C PHE A 84 -21.91 -5.97 24.02
N VAL A 85 -21.39 -6.89 23.19
CA VAL A 85 -20.02 -7.41 23.30
C VAL A 85 -19.12 -6.85 22.19
N LEU A 86 -17.81 -6.74 22.42
CA LEU A 86 -16.87 -6.05 21.54
C LEU A 86 -15.86 -7.02 20.90
N ILE A 87 -15.71 -6.98 19.57
CA ILE A 87 -14.66 -7.73 18.86
C ILE A 87 -13.74 -6.76 18.11
N LEU A 88 -12.44 -6.82 18.36
CA LEU A 88 -11.45 -5.90 17.81
C LEU A 88 -10.45 -6.64 16.92
N ILE A 89 -10.41 -6.30 15.62
CA ILE A 89 -9.61 -7.02 14.62
C ILE A 89 -8.41 -6.16 14.20
N ALA A 90 -7.22 -6.53 14.68
CA ALA A 90 -5.98 -5.75 14.56
C ALA A 90 -6.16 -4.26 14.95
N PRO A 91 -6.72 -3.94 16.15
CA PRO A 91 -7.09 -2.59 16.52
C PRO A 91 -5.89 -1.65 16.59
N ALA A 92 -6.00 -0.47 15.97
CA ALA A 92 -4.91 0.52 15.86
C ALA A 92 -4.68 1.32 17.15
N PHE A 93 -4.50 0.64 18.28
CA PHE A 93 -3.99 1.23 19.52
C PHE A 93 -2.62 1.89 19.28
N GLY A 94 -2.27 2.92 20.06
CA GLY A 94 -1.02 3.66 19.89
C GLY A 94 -0.95 4.49 18.59
N LEU A 95 -2.10 4.94 18.07
CA LEU A 95 -2.21 5.67 16.80
C LEU A 95 -1.32 6.93 16.74
N ALA A 96 -1.18 7.67 17.83
CA ALA A 96 -0.34 8.86 17.90
C ALA A 96 1.17 8.54 17.86
N GLU A 97 1.56 7.39 18.42
CA GLU A 97 2.95 6.93 18.49
C GLU A 97 3.41 6.17 17.24
N ASN A 98 2.48 5.52 16.53
CA ASN A 98 2.76 4.55 15.46
C ASN A 98 2.38 5.05 14.04
N TRP A 99 1.95 6.31 13.88
CA TRP A 99 1.67 6.86 12.56
C TRP A 99 2.95 7.26 11.80
N GLU A 100 3.00 6.96 10.50
CA GLU A 100 4.22 7.11 9.70
C GLU A 100 4.71 8.57 9.58
N GLY A 101 6.01 8.78 9.79
CA GLY A 101 6.63 10.10 9.74
C GLY A 101 6.13 11.05 10.84
N MET A 102 5.82 10.52 12.04
CA MET A 102 5.53 11.30 13.26
C MET A 102 6.72 11.42 14.21
N GLU A 103 7.93 11.46 13.65
CA GLU A 103 9.08 12.09 14.29
C GLU A 103 8.74 13.50 14.79
N GLU A 104 9.49 14.02 15.77
CA GLU A 104 9.28 15.34 16.36
C GLU A 104 9.29 16.46 15.29
N THR A 105 10.10 16.31 14.25
CA THR A 105 10.13 17.16 13.05
C THR A 105 8.81 17.15 12.28
N GLY A 106 8.29 15.96 11.97
CA GLY A 106 7.05 15.76 11.21
C GLY A 106 5.80 16.23 11.93
N ARG A 107 5.72 16.01 13.25
CA ARG A 107 4.61 16.54 14.08
C ARG A 107 4.66 18.06 14.21
N ASN A 108 5.83 18.66 14.46
CA ASN A 108 5.97 20.12 14.53
C ASN A 108 5.67 20.79 13.18
N ALA A 109 6.04 20.17 12.05
CA ALA A 109 5.67 20.66 10.72
C ALA A 109 4.15 20.67 10.52
N TRP A 110 3.46 19.54 10.78
CA TRP A 110 2.00 19.45 10.64
C TRP A 110 1.27 20.42 11.60
N LYS A 111 1.73 20.55 12.84
CA LYS A 111 1.18 21.50 13.81
C LYS A 111 1.34 22.97 13.39
N THR A 112 2.38 23.27 12.62
CA THR A 112 2.64 24.62 12.09
C THR A 112 1.85 24.92 10.82
N THR A 113 1.62 23.91 9.96
CA THR A 113 0.83 24.06 8.71
C THR A 113 -0.67 23.93 8.94
N GLY A 114 -1.11 23.27 10.01
CA GLY A 114 -2.52 22.99 10.30
C GLY A 114 -3.12 21.82 9.52
N GLU A 115 -2.45 21.39 8.44
CA GLU A 115 -2.86 20.27 7.57
C GLU A 115 -1.65 19.50 7.02
N ARG A 116 -1.86 18.21 6.68
CA ARG A 116 -0.86 17.33 6.05
C ARG A 116 -1.55 16.42 5.05
N ARG A 117 -0.98 16.31 3.85
CA ARG A 117 -1.45 15.36 2.83
C ARG A 117 -1.15 13.93 3.28
N TYR A 118 -2.15 13.07 3.20
CA TYR A 118 -2.02 11.62 3.22
C TYR A 118 -2.32 11.10 1.81
N THR A 119 -1.45 10.24 1.29
CA THR A 119 -1.61 9.58 0.00
C THR A 119 -1.34 8.10 0.21
N GLY A 120 -2.41 7.29 0.18
CA GLY A 120 -2.41 5.84 0.39
C GLY A 120 -2.68 5.07 -0.90
N PHE A 121 -3.44 3.98 -0.81
CA PHE A 121 -3.78 3.12 -1.96
C PHE A 121 -4.90 3.73 -2.82
N GLU A 122 -5.99 4.16 -2.19
CA GLU A 122 -7.15 4.79 -2.84
C GLU A 122 -7.45 6.21 -2.31
N LEU A 123 -6.79 6.63 -1.22
CA LEU A 123 -7.02 7.94 -0.59
C LEU A 123 -5.89 8.92 -0.89
N ASP A 124 -6.25 10.09 -1.45
CA ASP A 124 -5.39 11.27 -1.47
C ASP A 124 -6.15 12.45 -0.84
N ILE A 125 -5.81 12.77 0.41
CA ILE A 125 -6.62 13.62 1.29
C ILE A 125 -5.75 14.57 2.13
N MET A 126 -6.28 15.74 2.46
CA MET A 126 -5.67 16.64 3.45
C MET A 126 -6.24 16.32 4.83
N LEU A 127 -5.39 15.86 5.75
CA LEU A 127 -5.75 15.61 7.14
C LEU A 127 -5.50 16.88 7.98
N PRO A 128 -6.49 17.40 8.72
CA PRO A 128 -6.28 18.53 9.63
C PRO A 128 -5.46 18.10 10.85
N TRP A 129 -4.77 19.04 11.50
CA TRP A 129 -3.98 18.78 12.71
C TRP A 129 -4.80 18.18 13.86
N GLU A 130 -6.12 18.43 13.90
CA GLU A 130 -7.08 17.80 14.82
C GLU A 130 -7.07 16.25 14.74
N PHE A 131 -6.68 15.66 13.60
CA PHE A 131 -6.44 14.22 13.48
C PHE A 131 -5.40 13.74 14.50
N MET A 132 -4.29 14.48 14.65
CA MET A 132 -3.25 14.15 15.62
C MET A 132 -3.68 14.54 17.04
N GLU A 133 -4.37 15.68 17.23
CA GLU A 133 -4.84 16.07 18.56
C GLU A 133 -5.93 15.16 19.12
N SER A 134 -6.70 14.46 18.29
CA SER A 134 -7.62 13.41 18.72
C SER A 134 -6.86 12.10 18.96
N ALA A 135 -5.91 11.71 18.10
CA ALA A 135 -5.06 10.55 18.30
C ALA A 135 -4.29 10.61 19.64
N GLU A 136 -3.66 11.75 19.97
CA GLU A 136 -2.92 11.96 21.24
C GLU A 136 -3.80 11.76 22.50
N LYS A 137 -5.13 11.90 22.37
CA LYS A 137 -6.11 11.73 23.46
C LYS A 137 -6.78 10.36 23.49
N MET A 138 -6.88 9.68 22.34
CA MET A 138 -7.78 8.53 22.13
C MET A 138 -7.06 7.26 21.64
N SER A 139 -5.73 7.25 21.60
CA SER A 139 -4.91 6.07 21.19
C SER A 139 -4.94 4.89 22.18
N TRP A 140 -5.37 5.12 23.42
CA TRP A 140 -5.35 4.13 24.51
C TRP A 140 -6.65 4.16 25.34
N PRO A 141 -7.81 3.82 24.75
CA PRO A 141 -9.06 3.66 25.50
C PRO A 141 -9.00 2.42 26.40
N VAL A 142 -9.86 2.41 27.42
CA VAL A 142 -10.14 1.24 28.26
C VAL A 142 -11.53 0.74 27.90
N PRO A 143 -11.67 -0.34 27.10
CA PRO A 143 -12.97 -0.93 26.80
C PRO A 143 -13.67 -1.34 28.10
N LEU A 144 -14.99 -1.14 28.19
CA LEU A 144 -15.77 -1.46 29.39
C LEU A 144 -16.67 -2.69 29.21
N HIS A 145 -16.95 -3.08 27.96
CA HIS A 145 -17.71 -4.28 27.63
C HIS A 145 -16.82 -5.53 27.56
N PRO A 146 -17.38 -6.76 27.63
CA PRO A 146 -16.64 -7.98 27.34
C PRO A 146 -16.01 -7.88 25.93
N THR A 147 -14.69 -8.02 25.85
CA THR A 147 -13.92 -7.70 24.64
C THR A 147 -13.01 -8.84 24.21
N ALA A 148 -13.10 -9.26 22.96
CA ALA A 148 -12.13 -10.14 22.32
C ALA A 148 -11.29 -9.38 21.29
N ILE A 149 -9.96 -9.41 21.40
CA ILE A 149 -9.05 -8.90 20.37
C ILE A 149 -8.58 -10.07 19.51
N MET A 150 -8.63 -9.93 18.20
CA MET A 150 -8.00 -10.81 17.22
C MET A 150 -6.83 -10.07 16.58
N HIS A 151 -5.59 -10.58 16.70
CA HIS A 151 -4.39 -9.89 16.20
C HIS A 151 -3.42 -10.85 15.52
N GLY A 152 -2.84 -10.43 14.38
CA GLY A 152 -1.86 -11.20 13.64
C GLY A 152 -0.45 -11.05 14.22
N LYS A 153 0.26 -12.16 14.44
CA LYS A 153 1.65 -12.16 14.92
C LYS A 153 2.61 -11.49 13.93
N ASN A 154 2.22 -11.46 12.65
CA ASN A 154 2.97 -10.89 11.54
C ASN A 154 2.29 -9.58 11.06
N ASP A 155 1.71 -8.81 11.99
CA ASP A 155 1.15 -7.49 11.72
C ASP A 155 2.27 -6.43 11.64
N GLU A 156 2.58 -6.03 10.41
CA GLU A 156 3.60 -5.01 10.10
C GLU A 156 3.10 -3.56 10.26
N LEU A 157 1.78 -3.33 10.37
CA LEU A 157 1.19 -2.00 10.43
C LEU A 157 0.84 -1.57 11.86
N VAL A 158 0.38 -2.50 12.70
CA VAL A 158 0.07 -2.28 14.12
C VAL A 158 0.77 -3.34 14.98
N PRO A 159 1.82 -2.97 15.73
CA PRO A 159 2.52 -3.89 16.61
C PRO A 159 1.60 -4.63 17.59
N ILE A 160 1.61 -5.97 17.54
CA ILE A 160 0.84 -6.86 18.45
C ILE A 160 1.14 -6.61 19.95
N SER A 161 2.29 -6.01 20.27
CA SER A 161 2.65 -5.54 21.60
C SER A 161 1.65 -4.52 22.18
N PHE A 162 0.96 -3.74 21.34
CA PHE A 162 -0.06 -2.79 21.77
C PHE A 162 -1.34 -3.49 22.23
N SER A 163 -1.78 -4.54 21.52
CA SER A 163 -2.92 -5.36 21.94
C SER A 163 -2.61 -6.18 23.20
N ARG A 164 -1.38 -6.73 23.32
CA ARG A 164 -0.89 -7.37 24.55
C ARG A 164 -0.86 -6.41 25.76
N LYS A 165 -0.57 -5.13 25.53
CA LYS A 165 -0.63 -4.09 26.57
C LYS A 165 -2.07 -3.88 27.05
N VAL A 166 -3.03 -3.71 26.12
CA VAL A 166 -4.44 -3.47 26.47
C VAL A 166 -5.06 -4.67 27.20
N GLU A 167 -4.77 -5.91 26.76
CA GLU A 167 -5.16 -7.13 27.50
C GLU A 167 -4.62 -7.13 28.93
N LYS A 168 -3.33 -6.85 29.11
CA LYS A 168 -2.69 -6.81 30.44
C LYS A 168 -3.26 -5.72 31.35
N GLU A 169 -3.76 -4.63 30.78
CA GLU A 169 -4.31 -3.47 31.51
C GLU A 169 -5.83 -3.59 31.79
N CYS A 170 -6.57 -4.42 31.04
CA CYS A 170 -8.03 -4.50 31.07
C CYS A 170 -8.55 -5.94 31.32
N SER A 171 -9.03 -6.24 32.53
CA SER A 171 -9.46 -7.61 32.94
C SER A 171 -10.71 -8.16 32.24
N ASN A 172 -11.37 -7.35 31.42
CA ASN A 172 -12.52 -7.68 30.56
C ASN A 172 -12.13 -7.90 29.09
N VAL A 173 -10.83 -7.84 28.76
CA VAL A 173 -10.25 -8.06 27.43
C VAL A 173 -9.54 -9.42 27.38
N THR A 174 -9.64 -10.11 26.24
CA THR A 174 -8.89 -11.35 25.93
C THR A 174 -8.24 -11.25 24.55
N LEU A 175 -6.97 -11.62 24.41
CA LEU A 175 -6.24 -11.60 23.14
C LEU A 175 -6.17 -12.99 22.49
N HIS A 176 -6.61 -13.06 21.24
CA HIS A 176 -6.44 -14.21 20.35
C HIS A 176 -5.37 -13.88 19.31
N GLU A 177 -4.18 -14.46 19.48
CA GLU A 177 -3.06 -14.28 18.55
C GLU A 177 -3.04 -15.32 17.44
N PHE A 178 -3.09 -14.86 16.19
CA PHE A 178 -3.09 -15.71 15.01
C PHE A 178 -1.79 -15.61 14.22
N ASP A 179 -1.46 -16.65 13.46
CA ASP A 179 -0.35 -16.61 12.49
C ASP A 179 -0.88 -16.04 11.16
N ASP A 180 -1.01 -14.70 11.14
CA ASP A 180 -1.71 -13.91 10.11
C ASP A 180 -1.11 -12.47 10.12
N THR A 181 -1.51 -11.65 9.14
CA THR A 181 -1.07 -10.27 8.91
C THR A 181 -2.11 -9.25 9.40
N HIS A 182 -1.85 -7.94 9.28
CA HIS A 182 -2.83 -6.87 9.58
C HIS A 182 -4.19 -7.07 8.89
N ARG A 183 -4.20 -7.67 7.69
CA ARG A 183 -5.44 -7.88 6.94
C ARG A 183 -6.32 -8.98 7.55
N MET A 184 -5.79 -9.86 8.40
CA MET A 184 -6.53 -10.94 9.09
C MET A 184 -7.38 -11.77 8.10
N LYS A 185 -6.79 -12.13 6.94
CA LYS A 185 -7.49 -12.82 5.83
C LYS A 185 -7.86 -14.24 6.26
N ASP A 186 -6.89 -15.01 6.71
CA ASP A 186 -7.05 -16.44 7.03
C ASP A 186 -7.83 -16.67 8.32
N SER A 187 -7.66 -15.76 9.28
CA SER A 187 -8.22 -15.88 10.63
C SER A 187 -9.66 -15.38 10.76
N ILE A 188 -10.21 -14.73 9.72
CA ILE A 188 -11.59 -14.19 9.74
C ILE A 188 -12.64 -15.26 10.09
N ARG A 189 -12.39 -16.51 9.70
CA ARG A 189 -13.24 -17.68 9.98
C ARG A 189 -13.46 -17.97 11.47
N PHE A 190 -12.59 -17.48 12.35
CA PHE A 190 -12.73 -17.69 13.80
C PHE A 190 -13.65 -16.68 14.49
N ILE A 191 -14.16 -15.67 13.77
CA ILE A 191 -15.06 -14.64 14.32
C ILE A 191 -16.31 -15.24 14.97
N SER A 192 -16.95 -16.26 14.36
CA SER A 192 -18.14 -16.92 14.95
C SER A 192 -17.79 -17.59 16.28
N ASN A 193 -16.77 -18.46 16.30
CA ASN A 193 -16.37 -19.17 17.52
C ASN A 193 -15.98 -18.20 18.66
N ILE A 194 -15.44 -17.03 18.32
CA ILE A 194 -15.11 -15.97 19.28
C ILE A 194 -16.36 -15.22 19.74
N SER A 195 -17.30 -14.87 18.84
CA SER A 195 -18.57 -14.24 19.25
C SER A 195 -19.39 -15.15 20.15
N ASP A 196 -19.46 -16.44 19.83
CA ASP A 196 -20.28 -17.41 20.56
C ASP A 196 -19.75 -17.56 22.00
N SER A 197 -18.43 -17.76 22.15
CA SER A 197 -17.74 -17.78 23.45
C SER A 197 -17.87 -16.48 24.25
N LEU A 198 -17.83 -15.33 23.57
CA LEU A 198 -17.94 -14.01 24.21
C LEU A 198 -19.38 -13.71 24.68
N MET A 199 -20.39 -14.23 23.98
CA MET A 199 -21.80 -14.18 24.38
C MET A 199 -22.09 -15.12 25.56
N GLU A 200 -21.66 -16.38 25.50
CA GLU A 200 -21.78 -17.32 26.62
C GLU A 200 -21.11 -16.77 27.89
N GLY A 201 -19.92 -16.16 27.74
CA GLY A 201 -19.19 -15.48 28.82
C GLY A 201 -19.87 -14.21 29.34
N LYS A 202 -20.76 -13.57 28.56
CA LYS A 202 -21.61 -12.46 29.01
C LYS A 202 -22.80 -12.97 29.81
N GLU A 203 -23.50 -14.01 29.34
CA GLU A 203 -24.64 -14.60 30.05
C GLU A 203 -24.25 -15.13 31.44
N LEU A 204 -23.11 -15.83 31.55
CA LEU A 204 -22.60 -16.34 32.83
C LEU A 204 -22.31 -15.24 33.86
N LYS A 205 -21.75 -14.10 33.42
CA LYS A 205 -21.47 -12.95 34.30
C LYS A 205 -22.73 -12.24 34.79
N ILE A 206 -23.87 -12.40 34.10
CA ILE A 206 -25.17 -11.89 34.56
C ILE A 206 -25.75 -12.78 35.67
N SER A 207 -25.41 -14.08 35.70
CA SER A 207 -25.87 -15.00 36.77
C SER A 207 -25.09 -14.92 38.09
N ASP A 208 -23.79 -14.62 38.06
CA ASP A 208 -22.91 -14.65 39.27
C ASP A 208 -23.02 -13.40 40.16
N GLY A 209 -24.23 -12.84 40.29
CA GLY A 209 -24.54 -11.66 41.10
C GLY A 209 -24.58 -11.90 42.62
N CYS A 210 -23.67 -12.70 43.20
CA CYS A 210 -23.58 -12.85 44.67
C CYS A 210 -22.23 -13.33 45.24
N THR A 211 -21.90 -12.74 46.41
CA THR A 211 -20.95 -13.20 47.44
C THR A 211 -19.48 -13.44 47.05
N GLU A 212 -18.62 -12.46 47.38
CA GLU A 212 -17.20 -12.72 47.68
C GLU A 212 -17.05 -13.35 49.07
N SER A 213 -16.33 -14.48 49.17
CA SER A 213 -15.51 -14.79 50.35
C SER A 213 -14.33 -15.72 50.00
N ASP A 214 -13.33 -15.72 50.89
CA ASP A 214 -12.33 -16.78 51.08
C ASP A 214 -11.35 -17.10 49.93
N LYS A 215 -10.28 -16.28 49.84
CA LYS A 215 -8.95 -16.79 49.49
C LYS A 215 -8.11 -16.96 50.76
N VAL A 216 -7.72 -18.20 51.05
CA VAL A 216 -6.83 -18.56 52.16
C VAL A 216 -5.37 -18.62 51.69
N THR A 217 -4.45 -18.09 52.49
CA THR A 217 -3.00 -18.10 52.25
C THR A 217 -2.31 -19.37 52.77
N LEU A 218 -1.18 -19.74 52.16
CA LEU A 218 -0.18 -20.66 52.71
C LEU A 218 1.23 -20.25 52.26
N HIS A 219 2.27 -20.69 52.99
CA HIS A 219 3.61 -20.11 52.99
C HIS A 219 4.66 -21.20 53.31
N GLU A 220 5.76 -21.29 52.54
CA GLU A 220 7.08 -21.86 52.93
C GLU A 220 7.14 -23.35 53.41
N VAL A 221 8.29 -24.06 53.59
CA VAL A 221 9.75 -23.84 53.40
C VAL A 221 10.46 -25.19 53.04
N ASP A 222 11.70 -25.11 52.54
CA ASP A 222 12.91 -25.98 52.71
C ASP A 222 12.87 -27.52 52.85
N GLU A 223 13.84 -28.21 52.21
CA GLU A 223 14.96 -28.90 52.90
C GLU A 223 16.14 -29.27 51.96
N PHE A 224 17.33 -29.62 52.51
CA PHE A 224 18.59 -29.86 51.77
C PHE A 224 19.60 -30.76 52.56
N ASP A 225 20.60 -31.32 51.87
CA ASP A 225 21.90 -31.87 52.38
C ASP A 225 22.04 -33.37 52.80
N VAL A 226 23.30 -33.82 53.06
CA VAL A 226 23.85 -35.19 52.86
C VAL A 226 24.76 -35.70 54.01
N SER A 227 25.04 -37.01 54.17
CA SER A 227 26.27 -37.58 54.83
C SER A 227 26.47 -39.12 54.72
N GLU A 228 27.57 -39.68 55.29
CA GLU A 228 28.29 -40.94 54.93
C GLU A 228 28.35 -42.03 56.06
N HIS A 229 28.99 -43.22 55.84
CA HIS A 229 29.68 -44.07 56.85
C HIS A 229 30.57 -45.24 56.28
N GLU A 230 31.47 -45.85 57.10
CA GLU A 230 32.59 -46.79 56.73
C GLU A 230 32.62 -48.22 57.39
N GLY A 231 33.55 -49.11 56.96
CA GLY A 231 34.03 -50.38 57.60
C GLY A 231 34.83 -51.30 56.62
N GLY A 232 35.66 -52.33 56.94
CA GLY A 232 36.19 -52.98 58.17
C GLY A 232 37.18 -54.16 57.83
N ILE A 233 37.96 -54.74 58.78
CA ILE A 233 39.11 -55.71 58.53
C ILE A 233 39.27 -56.79 59.66
N VAL A 234 39.66 -58.08 59.36
CA VAL A 234 40.40 -59.07 60.25
C VAL A 234 41.04 -60.29 59.50
N ASP A 235 41.63 -61.32 60.19
CA ASP A 235 42.95 -61.98 59.90
C ASP A 235 43.17 -63.50 60.36
N ASP A 236 44.35 -64.10 60.02
CA ASP A 236 45.22 -65.17 60.67
C ASP A 236 45.06 -66.75 60.56
N THR A 237 46.19 -67.53 60.60
CA THR A 237 46.54 -68.77 61.43
C THR A 237 47.82 -69.63 61.01
N GLY A 238 48.47 -70.41 61.93
CA GLY A 238 49.71 -71.30 61.78
C GLY A 238 49.63 -72.72 62.47
N GLU A 239 50.64 -73.61 62.73
CA GLU A 239 52.15 -73.69 62.67
C GLU A 239 52.70 -75.00 61.94
N GLU A 240 53.67 -75.91 62.25
CA GLU A 240 54.57 -76.40 63.38
C GLU A 240 55.97 -77.00 62.86
N ASP A 241 56.74 -77.87 63.60
CA ASP A 241 58.19 -78.28 63.38
C ASP A 241 58.63 -79.76 63.79
N PHE A 242 59.81 -80.30 63.33
CA PHE A 242 60.75 -81.27 64.05
C PHE A 242 62.11 -81.64 63.31
N SER A 243 63.13 -82.24 63.99
CA SER A 243 64.56 -82.49 63.51
C SER A 243 65.30 -83.80 64.01
N ILE A 244 66.50 -84.20 63.46
CA ILE A 244 67.69 -84.96 64.07
C ILE A 244 68.77 -85.54 63.04
N GLU A 245 69.98 -85.98 63.51
CA GLU A 245 71.28 -86.33 62.82
C GLU A 245 71.70 -87.87 62.89
N GLY A 246 72.85 -88.46 62.43
CA GLY A 246 74.06 -88.10 61.61
C GLY A 246 75.29 -89.11 61.67
N LEU A 247 76.32 -88.96 60.79
CA LEU A 247 77.78 -89.40 60.81
C LEU A 247 78.35 -90.84 60.44
N ASP A 248 79.60 -90.83 59.86
CA ASP A 248 80.80 -91.75 59.85
C ASP A 248 80.80 -93.24 59.32
N SER A 249 81.91 -93.94 58.93
CA SER A 249 83.25 -93.61 58.30
C SER A 249 84.15 -94.87 57.95
N GLU A 250 84.72 -94.99 56.73
CA GLU A 250 85.95 -95.77 56.27
C GLU A 250 85.99 -97.35 56.52
N ASP A 251 86.96 -98.23 56.15
CA ASP A 251 88.30 -98.25 55.44
C ASP A 251 88.69 -99.67 54.85
N SER A 252 89.64 -99.74 53.89
CA SER A 252 90.68 -100.80 53.54
C SER A 252 90.36 -102.32 53.27
N SER A 253 91.06 -103.10 52.39
CA SER A 253 91.82 -102.87 51.12
C SER A 253 92.20 -104.18 50.34
N ASP A 254 92.64 -104.05 49.08
CA ASP A 254 93.65 -104.85 48.33
C ASP A 254 93.51 -106.35 48.01
N SER A 255 92.39 -107.04 48.28
CA SER A 255 92.09 -108.31 47.58
C SER A 255 91.01 -108.20 46.49
N GLU A 256 90.33 -107.06 46.45
CA GLU A 256 89.18 -106.81 45.58
C GLU A 256 89.59 -106.28 44.20
N ILE A 257 90.80 -105.71 44.04
CA ILE A 257 91.20 -104.91 42.87
C ILE A 257 91.01 -105.65 41.53
N GLU A 258 91.39 -106.92 41.42
CA GLU A 258 91.29 -107.67 40.15
C GLU A 258 89.83 -108.08 39.82
N GLN A 259 88.95 -108.16 40.83
CA GLN A 259 87.50 -108.28 40.62
C GLN A 259 86.87 -106.93 40.32
N LEU A 260 87.29 -105.87 41.01
CA LEU A 260 86.88 -104.48 40.77
C LEU A 260 87.24 -104.01 39.36
N GLU A 261 88.34 -104.44 38.74
CA GLU A 261 88.61 -104.10 37.33
C GLU A 261 87.61 -104.75 36.36
N ALA A 262 87.23 -106.01 36.60
CA ALA A 262 86.22 -106.69 35.79
C ALA A 262 84.81 -106.12 36.03
N GLU A 263 84.47 -105.80 37.28
CA GLU A 263 83.20 -105.15 37.63
C GLU A 263 83.15 -103.69 37.16
N MET A 264 84.24 -102.92 37.25
CA MET A 264 84.35 -101.57 36.67
C MET A 264 84.05 -101.62 35.18
N LYS A 265 84.63 -102.55 34.42
CA LYS A 265 84.37 -102.66 32.98
C LYS A 265 82.92 -103.05 32.65
N SER A 266 82.27 -103.83 33.51
CA SER A 266 80.85 -104.17 33.46
C SER A 266 79.96 -102.98 33.84
N LEU A 267 80.38 -102.19 34.83
CA LEU A 267 79.72 -100.96 35.29
C LEU A 267 79.87 -99.82 34.28
N GLU A 268 81.02 -99.65 33.63
CA GLU A 268 81.24 -98.71 32.54
C GLU A 268 80.31 -99.00 31.37
N ALA A 269 80.18 -100.27 30.96
CA ALA A 269 79.23 -100.67 29.91
C ALA A 269 77.78 -100.33 30.31
N LYS A 270 77.35 -100.70 31.52
CA LYS A 270 76.01 -100.38 32.05
C LYS A 270 75.80 -98.88 32.25
N MET A 271 76.82 -98.10 32.60
CA MET A 271 76.75 -96.65 32.74
C MET A 271 76.72 -95.96 31.38
N ALA A 272 77.39 -96.49 30.35
CA ALA A 272 77.28 -96.02 28.98
C ALA A 272 75.85 -96.25 28.44
N GLU A 273 75.35 -97.48 28.55
CA GLU A 273 73.99 -97.86 28.14
C GLU A 273 72.91 -97.05 28.89
N LYS A 274 73.05 -96.90 30.22
CA LYS A 274 72.16 -96.07 31.05
C LYS A 274 72.28 -94.58 30.73
N LYS A 275 73.45 -94.08 30.32
CA LYS A 275 73.66 -92.69 29.90
C LYS A 275 73.03 -92.43 28.54
N GLU A 276 73.14 -93.37 27.61
CA GLU A 276 72.47 -93.30 26.30
C GLU A 276 70.94 -93.32 26.46
N ALA A 277 70.40 -94.24 27.27
CA ALA A 277 68.98 -94.26 27.62
C ALA A 277 68.51 -92.97 28.32
N LEU A 278 69.36 -92.35 29.14
CA LEU A 278 69.07 -91.08 29.83
C LEU A 278 69.15 -89.86 28.90
N GLU A 279 70.04 -89.84 27.90
CA GLU A 279 70.03 -88.80 26.87
C GLU A 279 68.81 -88.94 25.95
N ASN A 280 68.47 -90.17 25.52
CA ASN A 280 67.29 -90.41 24.69
C ASN A 280 65.98 -89.98 25.39
N THR A 281 65.80 -90.32 26.67
CA THR A 281 64.63 -89.86 27.45
C THR A 281 64.62 -88.35 27.75
N LYS A 282 65.79 -87.68 27.79
CA LYS A 282 65.85 -86.21 27.84
C LYS A 282 65.51 -85.55 26.51
N GLU A 283 65.90 -86.13 25.37
CA GLU A 283 65.48 -85.65 24.06
C GLU A 283 63.96 -85.82 23.87
N GLU A 284 63.42 -86.98 24.26
CA GLU A 284 61.99 -87.28 24.23
C GLU A 284 61.19 -86.29 25.10
N ALA A 285 61.58 -86.08 26.36
CA ALA A 285 60.95 -85.10 27.25
C ALA A 285 61.09 -83.65 26.75
N ARG A 286 62.21 -83.29 26.10
CA ARG A 286 62.37 -81.98 25.44
C ARG A 286 61.44 -81.83 24.23
N LEU A 287 61.22 -82.90 23.47
CA LEU A 287 60.31 -82.91 22.34
C LEU A 287 58.86 -82.75 22.81
N GLU A 288 58.44 -83.49 23.84
CA GLU A 288 57.12 -83.36 24.47
C GLU A 288 56.89 -81.94 25.03
N GLN A 289 57.86 -81.37 25.77
CA GLN A 289 57.75 -80.00 26.26
C GLN A 289 57.56 -79.01 25.09
N LYS A 290 58.35 -79.14 24.03
CA LYS A 290 58.26 -78.24 22.86
C LYS A 290 56.92 -78.38 22.13
N ILE A 291 56.40 -79.59 22.00
CA ILE A 291 55.07 -79.86 21.43
C ILE A 291 53.98 -79.20 22.28
N ARG A 292 54.08 -79.29 23.62
CA ARG A 292 53.12 -78.63 24.53
C ARG A 292 53.17 -77.11 24.41
N GLU A 293 54.37 -76.53 24.42
CA GLU A 293 54.57 -75.09 24.25
C GLU A 293 54.11 -74.56 22.89
N GLU A 294 54.26 -75.31 21.81
CA GLU A 294 53.72 -74.94 20.49
C GLU A 294 52.19 -75.09 20.44
N GLY A 295 51.62 -76.09 21.13
CA GLY A 295 50.18 -76.26 21.28
C GLY A 295 49.50 -75.14 22.08
N GLU A 296 50.07 -74.75 23.21
CA GLU A 296 49.63 -73.60 24.03
C GLU A 296 49.64 -72.30 23.19
N LYS A 297 50.75 -72.02 22.48
CA LYS A 297 50.88 -70.86 21.56
C LYS A 297 49.93 -70.90 20.35
N LEU A 298 49.41 -72.07 19.98
CA LEU A 298 48.40 -72.21 18.92
C LEU A 298 47.00 -71.91 19.46
N ALA A 299 46.68 -72.40 20.66
CA ALA A 299 45.40 -72.18 21.32
C ALA A 299 45.17 -70.69 21.65
N ASP A 300 46.19 -70.00 22.16
CA ASP A 300 46.12 -68.56 22.45
C ASP A 300 45.82 -67.75 21.19
N LYS A 301 46.49 -68.05 20.07
CA LYS A 301 46.24 -67.40 18.77
C LYS A 301 44.85 -67.68 18.22
N GLU A 302 44.29 -68.86 18.45
CA GLU A 302 42.92 -69.16 18.04
C GLU A 302 41.89 -68.44 18.92
N ALA A 303 42.15 -68.31 20.23
CA ALA A 303 41.33 -67.54 21.16
C ALA A 303 41.35 -66.03 20.86
N GLU A 304 42.53 -65.47 20.59
CA GLU A 304 42.73 -64.08 20.16
C GLU A 304 41.99 -63.80 18.84
N LYS A 305 42.15 -64.66 17.83
CA LYS A 305 41.44 -64.57 16.56
C LYS A 305 39.91 -64.67 16.72
N LYS A 306 39.42 -65.47 17.68
CA LYS A 306 37.99 -65.57 18.03
C LYS A 306 37.46 -64.34 18.78
N ARG A 307 38.29 -63.59 19.51
CA ARG A 307 37.92 -62.29 20.11
C ARG A 307 37.83 -61.20 19.05
N ALA A 308 38.90 -61.00 18.27
CA ALA A 308 38.95 -60.02 17.20
C ALA A 308 37.82 -60.22 16.17
N GLY A 309 37.47 -61.47 15.85
CA GLY A 309 36.34 -61.77 14.97
C GLY A 309 34.99 -61.26 15.49
N LYS A 310 34.75 -61.31 16.81
CA LYS A 310 33.51 -60.79 17.43
C LYS A 310 33.48 -59.27 17.49
N GLU A 311 34.60 -58.65 17.82
CA GLU A 311 34.73 -57.19 17.85
C GLU A 311 34.47 -56.58 16.47
N VAL A 312 34.96 -57.23 15.40
CA VAL A 312 34.66 -56.85 14.01
C VAL A 312 33.18 -57.09 13.65
N GLU A 313 32.58 -58.22 14.06
CA GLU A 313 31.15 -58.49 13.82
C GLU A 313 30.24 -57.45 14.51
N GLU A 314 30.56 -57.06 15.75
CA GLU A 314 29.82 -56.04 16.50
C GLU A 314 30.01 -54.63 15.90
N ALA A 315 31.23 -54.29 15.47
CA ALA A 315 31.51 -53.01 14.81
C ALA A 315 30.73 -52.87 13.48
N ILE A 316 30.71 -53.92 12.64
CA ILE A 316 29.91 -53.95 11.40
C ILE A 316 28.43 -53.74 11.74
N LYS A 317 27.91 -54.47 12.73
CA LYS A 317 26.50 -54.44 13.13
C LYS A 317 26.05 -53.11 13.76
N ASN A 318 26.98 -52.27 14.20
CA ASN A 318 26.69 -50.90 14.63
C ASN A 318 26.75 -49.92 13.44
N ALA A 319 27.75 -50.03 12.57
CA ALA A 319 27.83 -49.23 11.33
C ALA A 319 26.60 -49.46 10.41
N GLU A 320 26.08 -50.69 10.33
CA GLU A 320 24.85 -50.99 9.59
C GLU A 320 23.63 -50.25 10.15
N LYS A 321 23.53 -50.07 11.48
CA LYS A 321 22.43 -49.31 12.11
C LYS A 321 22.56 -47.81 11.81
N GLU A 322 23.76 -47.26 11.93
CA GLU A 322 24.03 -45.84 11.63
C GLU A 322 23.68 -45.51 10.17
N VAL A 323 24.02 -46.40 9.23
CA VAL A 323 23.64 -46.26 7.81
C VAL A 323 22.12 -46.37 7.59
N ILE A 324 21.39 -47.12 8.41
CA ILE A 324 19.91 -47.17 8.36
C ILE A 324 19.30 -45.88 8.89
N VAL A 325 19.79 -45.35 10.02
CA VAL A 325 19.31 -44.08 10.61
C VAL A 325 19.58 -42.92 9.65
N ALA A 326 20.81 -42.76 9.16
CA ALA A 326 21.18 -41.69 8.25
C ALA A 326 20.38 -41.73 6.93
N LYS A 327 19.96 -42.91 6.45
CA LYS A 327 19.06 -43.04 5.30
C LYS A 327 17.64 -42.59 5.61
N ALA A 328 17.11 -42.93 6.78
CA ALA A 328 15.78 -42.48 7.19
C ALA A 328 15.71 -40.96 7.33
N GLU A 329 16.73 -40.34 7.93
CA GLU A 329 16.85 -38.88 8.05
C GLU A 329 16.93 -38.19 6.67
N VAL A 330 17.67 -38.77 5.72
CA VAL A 330 17.75 -38.25 4.33
C VAL A 330 16.42 -38.42 3.59
N ASP A 331 15.74 -39.56 3.70
CA ASP A 331 14.43 -39.79 3.08
C ASP A 331 13.33 -38.88 3.67
N GLU A 332 13.43 -38.50 4.95
CA GLU A 332 12.51 -37.54 5.60
C GLU A 332 12.81 -36.11 5.17
N ALA A 333 14.09 -35.71 5.14
CA ALA A 333 14.51 -34.40 4.64
C ALA A 333 14.12 -34.18 3.16
N LEU A 334 14.25 -35.21 2.32
CA LEU A 334 13.82 -35.16 0.92
C LEU A 334 12.30 -34.94 0.79
N LYS A 335 11.48 -35.68 1.55
CA LYS A 335 10.02 -35.49 1.56
C LYS A 335 9.62 -34.10 2.05
N LYS A 336 10.32 -33.55 3.05
CA LYS A 336 10.08 -32.19 3.53
C LYS A 336 10.40 -31.16 2.43
N ALA A 337 11.55 -31.28 1.76
CA ALA A 337 11.94 -30.38 0.68
C ALA A 337 11.03 -30.49 -0.55
N GLU A 338 10.54 -31.69 -0.89
CA GLU A 338 9.59 -31.90 -1.98
C GLU A 338 8.22 -31.27 -1.66
N LYS A 339 7.76 -31.36 -0.40
CA LYS A 339 6.55 -30.69 0.08
C LYS A 339 6.70 -29.17 0.08
N GLU A 340 7.78 -28.62 0.65
CA GLU A 340 8.07 -27.17 0.65
C GLU A 340 8.17 -26.62 -0.79
N LYS A 341 8.69 -27.41 -1.74
CA LYS A 341 8.71 -27.04 -3.16
C LYS A 341 7.31 -27.03 -3.79
N SER A 342 6.45 -28.00 -3.49
CA SER A 342 5.05 -28.00 -3.97
C SER A 342 4.30 -26.78 -3.44
N GLU A 343 4.41 -26.50 -2.14
CA GLU A 343 3.75 -25.36 -1.49
C GLU A 343 4.25 -24.02 -2.05
N ALA A 344 5.52 -23.91 -2.44
CA ALA A 344 6.06 -22.74 -3.13
C ALA A 344 5.62 -22.61 -4.59
N GLU A 345 5.39 -23.71 -5.31
CA GLU A 345 4.85 -23.69 -6.69
C GLU A 345 3.35 -23.37 -6.70
N ASP A 346 2.57 -23.90 -5.75
CA ASP A 346 1.16 -23.57 -5.55
C ASP A 346 0.97 -22.11 -5.12
N ALA A 347 1.75 -21.63 -4.13
CA ALA A 347 1.67 -20.24 -3.67
C ALA A 347 2.03 -19.24 -4.79
N ARG A 348 2.97 -19.59 -5.67
CA ARG A 348 3.30 -18.77 -6.84
C ARG A 348 2.18 -18.77 -7.88
N LEU A 349 1.52 -19.90 -8.10
CA LEU A 349 0.39 -19.98 -9.03
C LEU A 349 -0.82 -19.18 -8.53
N ILE A 350 -1.02 -19.10 -7.21
CA ILE A 350 -1.99 -18.18 -6.59
C ILE A 350 -1.58 -16.72 -6.81
N ALA A 351 -0.30 -16.37 -6.64
CA ALA A 351 0.18 -15.00 -6.86
C ALA A 351 0.04 -14.55 -8.32
N ASP A 352 0.37 -15.42 -9.29
CA ASP A 352 0.18 -15.16 -10.73
C ASP A 352 -1.32 -14.94 -11.08
N ILE A 353 -2.26 -15.50 -10.30
CA ILE A 353 -3.72 -15.26 -10.44
C ILE A 353 -4.18 -13.98 -9.73
N GLU A 354 -3.74 -13.73 -8.48
CA GLU A 354 -4.07 -12.48 -7.76
C GLU A 354 -3.53 -11.24 -8.51
N GLU A 355 -2.39 -11.33 -9.22
CA GLU A 355 -1.88 -10.23 -10.06
C GLU A 355 -2.78 -9.95 -11.28
N GLU A 356 -3.33 -10.98 -11.93
CA GLU A 356 -4.27 -10.80 -13.04
C GLU A 356 -5.65 -10.28 -12.58
N GLU A 357 -6.22 -10.83 -11.49
CA GLU A 357 -7.48 -10.33 -10.93
C GLU A 357 -7.34 -8.86 -10.46
N ALA A 358 -6.21 -8.50 -9.84
CA ALA A 358 -5.92 -7.11 -9.47
C ALA A 358 -5.76 -6.20 -10.69
N ARG A 359 -5.21 -6.72 -11.80
CA ARG A 359 -5.06 -5.99 -13.07
C ARG A 359 -6.41 -5.76 -13.76
N GLU A 360 -7.29 -6.75 -13.77
CA GLU A 360 -8.65 -6.63 -14.32
C GLU A 360 -9.50 -5.67 -13.47
N ALA A 361 -9.51 -5.82 -12.14
CA ALA A 361 -10.19 -4.90 -11.23
C ALA A 361 -9.70 -3.45 -11.37
N LYS A 362 -8.40 -3.24 -11.59
CA LYS A 362 -7.82 -1.92 -11.86
C LYS A 362 -8.24 -1.35 -13.21
N ALA A 363 -8.37 -2.18 -14.25
CA ALA A 363 -8.87 -1.75 -15.55
C ALA A 363 -10.35 -1.31 -15.49
N ASP A 364 -11.18 -2.03 -14.73
CA ASP A 364 -12.58 -1.64 -14.49
C ASP A 364 -12.71 -0.39 -13.62
N ALA A 365 -11.84 -0.21 -12.62
CA ALA A 365 -11.75 1.03 -11.84
C ALA A 365 -11.37 2.24 -12.72
N ASP A 366 -10.36 2.10 -13.60
CA ASP A 366 -9.98 3.10 -14.60
C ASP A 366 -11.15 3.48 -15.53
N VAL A 367 -11.97 2.49 -15.92
CA VAL A 367 -13.16 2.69 -16.77
C VAL A 367 -14.30 3.35 -16.00
N ALA A 368 -14.47 3.04 -14.70
CA ALA A 368 -15.44 3.69 -13.84
C ALA A 368 -15.05 5.17 -13.58
N GLN A 369 -13.78 5.43 -13.27
CA GLN A 369 -13.27 6.78 -13.04
C GLN A 369 -13.44 7.67 -14.28
N ARG A 370 -13.10 7.19 -15.48
CA ARG A 370 -13.29 7.96 -16.73
C ARG A 370 -14.75 8.33 -16.97
N LYS A 371 -15.71 7.44 -16.65
CA LYS A 371 -17.16 7.74 -16.74
C LYS A 371 -17.58 8.77 -15.69
N LEU A 372 -17.00 8.74 -14.50
CA LEU A 372 -17.24 9.73 -13.46
C LEU A 372 -16.68 11.10 -13.87
N ASP A 373 -15.47 11.16 -14.42
CA ASP A 373 -14.82 12.38 -14.90
C ASP A 373 -15.60 13.02 -16.07
N GLU A 374 -16.08 12.22 -17.03
CA GLU A 374 -16.96 12.70 -18.11
C GLU A 374 -18.29 13.25 -17.56
N ALA A 375 -18.88 12.59 -16.55
CA ALA A 375 -20.11 13.04 -15.92
C ALA A 375 -19.93 14.34 -15.11
N MET A 376 -18.84 14.43 -14.33
CA MET A 376 -18.49 15.64 -13.57
C MET A 376 -18.17 16.81 -14.49
N LYS A 377 -17.36 16.61 -15.53
CA LYS A 377 -17.06 17.66 -16.52
C LYS A 377 -18.33 18.15 -17.20
N LYS A 378 -19.23 17.24 -17.59
CA LYS A 378 -20.52 17.60 -18.18
C LYS A 378 -21.41 18.40 -17.21
N ALA A 379 -21.36 18.11 -15.91
CA ALA A 379 -22.05 18.89 -14.89
C ALA A 379 -21.41 20.28 -14.68
N GLU A 380 -20.08 20.38 -14.70
CA GLU A 380 -19.32 21.62 -14.60
C GLU A 380 -19.56 22.54 -15.81
N ASP A 381 -19.53 21.98 -17.03
CA ASP A 381 -19.83 22.68 -18.28
C ASP A 381 -21.29 23.18 -18.30
N MET A 382 -22.25 22.42 -17.75
CA MET A 382 -23.63 22.90 -17.55
C MET A 382 -23.71 24.01 -16.49
N GLY A 383 -22.97 23.89 -15.38
CA GLY A 383 -22.93 24.89 -14.30
C GLY A 383 -22.45 26.25 -14.80
N LYS A 384 -21.30 26.29 -15.48
CA LYS A 384 -20.73 27.52 -16.09
C LYS A 384 -21.67 28.16 -17.10
N ASN A 385 -22.41 27.34 -17.86
CA ASN A 385 -23.36 27.85 -18.84
C ASN A 385 -24.59 28.48 -18.15
N VAL A 386 -25.05 27.94 -17.02
CA VAL A 386 -26.12 28.55 -16.21
C VAL A 386 -25.62 29.83 -15.53
N GLU A 387 -24.42 29.81 -14.95
CA GLU A 387 -23.80 30.97 -14.29
C GLU A 387 -23.66 32.16 -15.26
N LYS A 388 -23.13 31.91 -16.46
CA LYS A 388 -23.06 32.93 -17.52
C LYS A 388 -24.44 33.45 -17.93
N ILE A 389 -25.44 32.57 -18.10
CA ILE A 389 -26.82 32.98 -18.41
C ILE A 389 -27.38 33.90 -17.31
N THR A 390 -27.06 33.66 -16.04
CA THR A 390 -27.47 34.58 -14.96
C THR A 390 -26.73 35.92 -14.99
N GLU A 391 -25.42 35.95 -15.29
CA GLU A 391 -24.66 37.19 -15.43
C GLU A 391 -25.16 38.05 -16.61
N ASP A 392 -25.40 37.42 -17.77
CA ASP A 392 -25.93 38.08 -18.97
C ASP A 392 -27.34 38.64 -18.70
N LEU A 393 -28.23 37.89 -18.04
CA LEU A 393 -29.57 38.38 -17.64
C LEU A 393 -29.52 39.55 -16.64
N GLU A 394 -28.58 39.55 -15.68
CA GLU A 394 -28.38 40.70 -14.80
C GLU A 394 -27.78 41.92 -15.52
N LYS A 395 -26.93 41.70 -16.53
CA LYS A 395 -26.39 42.76 -17.38
C LYS A 395 -27.52 43.41 -18.20
N ASP A 396 -28.30 42.62 -18.93
CA ASP A 396 -29.41 43.10 -19.76
C ASP A 396 -30.43 43.90 -18.94
N LYS A 397 -30.78 43.42 -17.73
CA LYS A 397 -31.67 44.15 -16.82
C LYS A 397 -31.10 45.52 -16.41
N ARG A 398 -29.81 45.60 -16.08
CA ARG A 398 -29.14 46.87 -15.74
C ARG A 398 -29.09 47.82 -16.93
N GLU A 399 -28.85 47.31 -18.14
CA GLU A 399 -28.88 48.10 -19.36
C GLU A 399 -30.27 48.68 -19.64
N GLU A 400 -31.33 47.89 -19.50
CA GLU A 400 -32.71 48.34 -19.68
C GLU A 400 -33.13 49.39 -18.64
N GLU A 401 -32.76 49.22 -17.37
CA GLU A 401 -32.97 50.23 -16.32
C GLU A 401 -32.24 51.56 -16.60
N ILE A 402 -31.11 51.53 -17.31
CA ILE A 402 -30.40 52.73 -17.77
C ILE A 402 -31.10 53.34 -19.00
N LEU A 403 -31.50 52.53 -19.99
CA LEU A 403 -32.19 53.02 -21.19
C LEU A 403 -33.51 53.73 -20.84
N GLN A 404 -34.23 53.26 -19.82
CA GLN A 404 -35.45 53.92 -19.32
C GLN A 404 -35.18 55.27 -18.66
N ARG A 405 -34.03 55.44 -17.97
CA ARG A 405 -33.61 56.77 -17.47
C ARG A 405 -33.17 57.69 -18.59
N VAL A 406 -32.43 57.18 -19.57
CA VAL A 406 -31.99 57.94 -20.74
C VAL A 406 -33.20 58.41 -21.58
N SER A 407 -34.21 57.55 -21.83
CA SER A 407 -35.41 57.91 -22.60
C SER A 407 -36.20 59.08 -21.97
N SER A 408 -36.21 59.19 -20.64
CA SER A 408 -36.83 60.32 -19.93
C SER A 408 -36.16 61.69 -20.13
N ARG A 409 -35.01 61.74 -20.83
CA ARG A 409 -34.22 62.97 -21.06
C ARG A 409 -34.34 63.52 -22.48
N VAL A 410 -35.13 62.87 -23.36
CA VAL A 410 -35.39 63.29 -24.76
C VAL A 410 -35.82 64.76 -24.88
N ASP A 411 -36.64 65.24 -23.93
CA ASP A 411 -37.18 66.62 -23.92
C ASP A 411 -36.13 67.70 -23.58
N GLN A 412 -34.91 67.32 -23.18
CA GLN A 412 -33.82 68.26 -22.89
C GLN A 412 -33.06 68.68 -24.16
N ILE A 413 -33.15 67.90 -25.24
CA ILE A 413 -32.39 68.08 -26.48
C ILE A 413 -33.09 69.09 -27.40
N ASP A 414 -32.35 70.09 -27.91
CA ASP A 414 -32.90 71.03 -28.90
C ASP A 414 -32.90 70.44 -30.31
N TRP A 415 -34.04 69.83 -30.63
CA TRP A 415 -34.34 69.25 -31.94
C TRP A 415 -34.40 70.25 -33.10
N THR A 416 -34.37 71.56 -32.85
CA THR A 416 -34.35 72.57 -33.92
C THR A 416 -32.99 72.74 -34.58
N LEU A 417 -31.90 72.37 -33.90
CA LEU A 417 -30.54 72.43 -34.45
C LEU A 417 -30.13 71.13 -35.16
N ILE A 418 -30.29 69.98 -34.49
CA ILE A 418 -29.84 68.68 -35.02
C ILE A 418 -30.87 67.98 -35.93
N GLY A 419 -32.15 68.34 -35.80
CA GLY A 419 -33.25 67.72 -36.56
C GLY A 419 -33.73 66.37 -36.01
N LYS A 420 -34.93 65.96 -36.42
CA LYS A 420 -35.53 64.66 -36.08
C LYS A 420 -35.52 63.74 -37.29
N VAL A 421 -35.26 62.46 -37.05
CA VAL A 421 -35.20 61.39 -38.04
C VAL A 421 -36.18 60.28 -37.64
N ASP A 422 -36.82 59.65 -38.63
CA ASP A 422 -37.79 58.58 -38.42
C ASP A 422 -37.16 57.33 -37.78
N LEU A 423 -37.99 56.41 -37.28
CA LEU A 423 -37.53 55.21 -36.58
C LEU A 423 -36.81 54.20 -37.50
N GLU A 424 -37.10 54.20 -38.79
CA GLU A 424 -36.54 53.26 -39.77
C GLU A 424 -35.15 53.71 -40.27
N VAL A 425 -34.85 55.01 -40.23
CA VAL A 425 -33.59 55.58 -40.73
C VAL A 425 -32.58 55.68 -39.59
N HIS A 426 -31.48 54.94 -39.72
CA HIS A 426 -30.40 54.88 -38.76
C HIS A 426 -29.06 54.62 -39.47
N ASP A 427 -27.99 55.19 -38.93
CA ASP A 427 -26.60 54.87 -39.26
C ASP A 427 -26.02 53.98 -38.15
N ASP A 428 -24.96 53.23 -38.44
CA ASP A 428 -24.19 52.54 -37.40
C ASP A 428 -23.23 53.50 -36.71
N LEU A 429 -23.71 54.10 -35.62
CA LEU A 429 -23.00 55.06 -34.80
C LEU A 429 -21.76 54.46 -34.11
N THR A 430 -21.61 53.13 -34.02
CA THR A 430 -20.41 52.48 -33.43
C THR A 430 -19.13 52.76 -34.21
N MET A 431 -19.25 53.16 -35.49
CA MET A 431 -18.13 53.60 -36.31
C MET A 431 -17.47 54.89 -35.77
N ILE A 432 -18.15 55.67 -34.92
CA ILE A 432 -17.59 56.83 -34.23
C ILE A 432 -16.89 56.34 -32.95
N ASN A 433 -15.58 56.58 -32.86
CA ASN A 433 -14.77 56.15 -31.73
C ASN A 433 -15.31 56.73 -30.41
N GLY A 434 -15.51 55.85 -29.43
CA GLY A 434 -16.11 56.16 -28.14
C GLY A 434 -17.61 55.85 -28.02
N ILE A 435 -18.28 55.44 -29.12
CA ILE A 435 -19.62 54.84 -29.14
C ILE A 435 -19.47 53.31 -29.23
N ASP A 436 -20.02 52.60 -28.25
CA ASP A 436 -20.25 51.15 -28.27
C ASP A 436 -21.73 50.84 -28.53
N ASP A 437 -22.10 49.56 -28.71
CA ASP A 437 -23.49 49.12 -28.97
C ASP A 437 -24.51 49.66 -27.95
N PHE A 438 -24.10 49.79 -26.69
CA PHE A 438 -24.96 50.25 -25.62
C PHE A 438 -25.10 51.78 -25.63
N ILE A 439 -24.03 52.51 -25.95
CA ILE A 439 -24.07 53.96 -26.21
C ILE A 439 -24.90 54.26 -27.47
N GLN A 440 -24.78 53.45 -28.52
CA GLN A 440 -25.65 53.49 -29.70
C GLN A 440 -27.12 53.27 -29.31
N ARG A 441 -27.44 52.24 -28.50
CA ARG A 441 -28.81 52.03 -27.98
C ARG A 441 -29.31 53.23 -27.17
N LYS A 442 -28.47 53.84 -26.32
CA LYS A 442 -28.82 55.08 -25.60
C LYS A 442 -29.14 56.24 -26.55
N LEU A 443 -28.31 56.49 -27.55
CA LEU A 443 -28.51 57.54 -28.57
C LEU A 443 -29.80 57.29 -29.38
N ASN A 444 -30.01 56.06 -29.83
CA ASN A 444 -31.21 55.65 -30.58
C ASN A 444 -32.51 55.80 -29.77
N VAL A 445 -32.44 55.62 -28.46
CA VAL A 445 -33.51 55.88 -27.48
C VAL A 445 -33.70 57.38 -27.23
N LEU A 446 -32.64 58.19 -27.22
CA LEU A 446 -32.74 59.66 -27.23
C LEU A 446 -33.32 60.21 -28.54
N GLY A 447 -33.26 59.46 -29.65
CA GLY A 447 -33.71 59.89 -30.98
C GLY A 447 -32.60 60.44 -31.87
N ILE A 448 -31.34 60.27 -31.47
CA ILE A 448 -30.14 60.52 -32.29
C ILE A 448 -29.75 59.19 -32.93
N ARG A 449 -29.95 59.06 -34.24
CA ARG A 449 -29.77 57.81 -35.01
C ARG A 449 -28.83 57.93 -36.19
N THR A 450 -28.45 59.14 -36.59
CA THR A 450 -27.63 59.37 -37.80
C THR A 450 -26.41 60.22 -37.53
N TYR A 451 -25.38 60.01 -38.35
CA TYR A 451 -24.21 60.89 -38.42
C TYR A 451 -24.63 62.33 -38.75
N GLU A 452 -25.72 62.52 -39.51
CA GLU A 452 -26.26 63.84 -39.85
C GLU A 452 -26.83 64.62 -38.65
N GLN A 453 -27.28 63.92 -37.60
CA GLN A 453 -27.69 64.56 -36.34
C GLN A 453 -26.48 64.89 -35.46
N ILE A 454 -25.47 64.01 -35.43
CA ILE A 454 -24.25 64.21 -34.63
C ILE A 454 -23.36 65.31 -35.23
N SER A 455 -23.23 65.38 -36.56
CA SER A 455 -22.44 66.41 -37.26
C SER A 455 -22.96 67.84 -37.07
N LYS A 456 -24.19 68.00 -36.59
CA LYS A 456 -24.85 69.28 -36.29
C LYS A 456 -24.81 69.67 -34.80
N MET A 457 -24.21 68.85 -33.93
CA MET A 457 -24.10 69.16 -32.51
C MET A 457 -23.09 70.28 -32.27
N ASP A 458 -23.55 71.40 -31.71
CA ASP A 458 -22.69 72.46 -31.19
C ASP A 458 -22.17 72.12 -29.77
N SER A 459 -21.40 73.04 -29.16
CA SER A 459 -20.81 72.83 -27.83
C SER A 459 -21.84 72.73 -26.70
N GLU A 460 -23.03 73.33 -26.84
CA GLU A 460 -24.06 73.27 -25.79
C GLU A 460 -24.92 72.00 -25.95
N ILE A 461 -25.30 71.64 -27.18
CA ILE A 461 -25.99 70.36 -27.43
C ILE A 461 -25.07 69.17 -27.10
N SER A 462 -23.76 69.26 -27.37
CA SER A 462 -22.81 68.20 -26.98
C SER A 462 -22.81 67.95 -25.47
N LYS A 463 -22.92 69.00 -24.64
CA LYS A 463 -23.05 68.88 -23.18
C LYS A 463 -24.40 68.29 -22.77
N VAL A 464 -25.50 68.76 -23.35
CA VAL A 464 -26.85 68.25 -23.08
C VAL A 464 -26.96 66.77 -23.44
N VAL A 465 -26.39 66.34 -24.58
CA VAL A 465 -26.36 64.93 -25.00
C VAL A 465 -25.45 64.11 -24.07
N ASN A 466 -24.28 64.61 -23.70
CA ASN A 466 -23.39 63.97 -22.72
C ASN A 466 -24.10 63.68 -21.39
N ASP A 467 -24.81 64.66 -20.85
CA ASP A 467 -25.54 64.55 -19.59
C ASP A 467 -26.82 63.70 -19.75
N ALA A 468 -27.44 63.70 -20.93
CA ALA A 468 -28.56 62.81 -21.27
C ALA A 468 -28.15 61.34 -21.36
N LEU A 469 -26.90 61.05 -21.75
CA LEU A 469 -26.32 59.70 -21.82
C LEU A 469 -25.85 59.14 -20.46
N GLU A 470 -25.94 59.93 -19.38
CA GLU A 470 -25.37 59.62 -18.05
C GLU A 470 -23.84 59.44 -18.08
N PHE A 471 -23.12 60.28 -18.82
CA PHE A 471 -21.65 60.30 -18.84
C PHE A 471 -21.04 61.23 -17.77
N LEU A 472 -19.72 61.09 -17.58
CA LEU A 472 -18.91 62.15 -16.98
C LEU A 472 -18.92 63.39 -17.89
N PRO A 473 -18.77 64.62 -17.36
CA PRO A 473 -18.77 65.84 -18.16
C PRO A 473 -17.78 65.82 -19.33
N GLU A 474 -18.12 66.52 -20.40
CA GLU A 474 -17.28 66.79 -21.59
C GLU A 474 -16.87 65.58 -22.46
N ARG A 475 -17.11 64.32 -22.06
CA ARG A 475 -16.72 63.11 -22.83
C ARG A 475 -17.14 63.13 -24.31
N VAL A 476 -18.36 63.58 -24.64
CA VAL A 476 -18.82 63.70 -26.05
C VAL A 476 -17.95 64.68 -26.86
N SER A 477 -17.50 65.76 -26.22
CA SER A 477 -16.64 66.78 -26.82
C SER A 477 -15.18 66.33 -26.88
N GLU A 478 -14.66 65.69 -25.83
CA GLU A 478 -13.29 65.12 -25.79
C GLU A 478 -13.08 64.05 -26.85
N MET A 479 -14.13 63.27 -27.17
CA MET A 479 -14.12 62.25 -28.21
C MET A 479 -14.41 62.81 -29.61
N GLU A 480 -14.53 64.13 -29.77
CA GLU A 480 -14.72 64.83 -31.05
C GLU A 480 -15.86 64.26 -31.94
N TRP A 481 -16.94 63.75 -31.33
CA TRP A 481 -17.99 63.00 -32.04
C TRP A 481 -18.58 63.76 -33.25
N THR A 482 -18.79 65.07 -33.14
CA THR A 482 -19.24 65.94 -34.25
C THR A 482 -18.30 65.85 -35.46
N GLN A 483 -16.97 65.89 -35.23
CA GLN A 483 -15.95 65.89 -36.28
C GLN A 483 -15.77 64.50 -36.89
N GLN A 484 -15.90 63.44 -36.08
CA GLN A 484 -15.95 62.06 -36.58
C GLN A 484 -17.20 61.84 -37.45
N ALA A 485 -18.38 62.31 -37.02
CA ALA A 485 -19.62 62.17 -37.77
C ALA A 485 -19.60 62.90 -39.12
N ILE A 486 -19.01 64.11 -39.19
CA ILE A 486 -18.74 64.81 -40.47
C ILE A 486 -17.90 63.91 -41.40
N THR A 487 -16.81 63.34 -40.87
CA THR A 487 -15.90 62.48 -41.64
C THR A 487 -16.59 61.22 -42.15
N MET A 488 -17.53 60.64 -41.39
CA MET A 488 -18.31 59.47 -41.81
C MET A 488 -19.37 59.78 -42.88
N LEU A 489 -19.89 61.01 -42.94
CA LEU A 489 -20.73 61.48 -44.05
C LEU A 489 -19.89 61.66 -45.32
N ASP A 490 -18.74 62.32 -45.21
CA ASP A 490 -17.79 62.51 -46.33
C ASP A 490 -17.31 61.16 -46.92
N LEU A 491 -17.19 60.11 -46.08
CA LEU A 491 -16.87 58.75 -46.52
C LEU A 491 -18.06 58.03 -47.18
N LYS A 492 -19.29 58.16 -46.65
CA LYS A 492 -20.49 57.52 -47.23
C LYS A 492 -20.80 58.00 -48.65
N ASP A 493 -20.53 59.28 -48.96
CA ASP A 493 -20.66 59.81 -50.33
C ASP A 493 -19.66 59.21 -51.33
N VAL A 494 -18.56 58.59 -50.86
CA VAL A 494 -17.61 57.85 -51.70
C VAL A 494 -18.04 56.39 -51.92
N ASP A 495 -18.77 55.80 -50.96
CA ASP A 495 -18.92 54.35 -50.81
C ASP A 495 -20.09 53.73 -51.60
N VAL A 496 -20.79 54.51 -52.42
CA VAL A 496 -21.85 54.06 -53.35
C VAL A 496 -21.29 53.24 -54.53
N ARG A 497 -20.20 52.48 -54.32
CA ARG A 497 -19.43 51.76 -55.35
C ARG A 497 -18.87 50.39 -54.96
N ALA A 498 -18.84 50.00 -53.69
CA ALA A 498 -18.39 48.66 -53.29
C ALA A 498 -19.06 48.20 -51.99
N SER A 499 -19.93 47.19 -52.07
CA SER A 499 -20.53 46.57 -50.88
C SER A 499 -20.59 45.05 -51.00
N VAL A 500 -19.96 44.38 -50.03
CA VAL A 500 -20.18 42.98 -49.61
C VAL A 500 -19.94 42.96 -48.08
N GLU A 501 -20.72 42.17 -47.35
CA GLU A 501 -20.77 42.18 -45.88
C GLU A 501 -19.62 41.38 -45.23
N GLU A 502 -19.18 41.79 -44.02
CA GLU A 502 -18.25 41.05 -43.15
C GLU A 502 -18.95 40.59 -41.86
N ASP A 503 -18.77 39.33 -41.42
CA ASP A 503 -19.31 38.85 -40.12
C ASP A 503 -18.55 37.62 -39.54
N THR A 504 -17.21 37.63 -39.44
CA THR A 504 -16.40 36.60 -38.72
C THR A 504 -15.02 37.10 -38.20
N VAL A 505 -14.95 38.24 -37.53
CA VAL A 505 -13.68 39.00 -37.39
C VAL A 505 -12.61 38.37 -36.45
N VAL A 506 -12.98 37.56 -35.45
CA VAL A 506 -12.04 37.22 -34.33
C VAL A 506 -11.13 36.00 -34.60
N ALA A 507 -11.44 35.15 -35.59
CA ALA A 507 -10.61 33.97 -35.90
C ALA A 507 -9.55 34.24 -36.99
N ASP A 508 -9.88 35.06 -37.98
CA ASP A 508 -9.16 35.09 -39.27
C ASP A 508 -7.87 35.93 -39.23
N LEU A 509 -7.72 36.82 -38.24
CA LEU A 509 -6.54 37.66 -37.98
C LEU A 509 -5.26 36.87 -37.60
N SER A 510 -5.33 35.53 -37.57
CA SER A 510 -4.22 34.61 -37.36
C SER A 510 -3.97 33.68 -38.56
N ALA A 511 -5.03 33.21 -39.23
CA ALA A 511 -4.92 32.44 -40.47
C ALA A 511 -4.29 33.27 -41.61
N SER A 512 -4.65 34.55 -41.68
CA SER A 512 -4.04 35.57 -42.56
C SER A 512 -2.53 35.81 -42.33
N LYS A 513 -1.94 35.28 -41.25
CA LYS A 513 -0.49 35.38 -40.93
C LYS A 513 0.28 34.09 -41.23
N ILE A 514 -0.36 33.06 -41.75
CA ILE A 514 0.30 31.81 -42.15
C ILE A 514 1.13 32.08 -43.41
N ASN A 515 2.44 31.77 -43.37
CA ASN A 515 3.33 32.02 -44.50
C ASN A 515 3.19 30.96 -45.62
N TRP A 516 2.13 31.09 -46.41
CA TRP A 516 1.84 30.22 -47.56
C TRP A 516 2.98 30.14 -48.59
N SER A 517 3.80 31.20 -48.73
CA SER A 517 4.96 31.16 -49.64
C SER A 517 6.07 30.22 -49.20
N GLN A 518 6.09 29.83 -47.92
CA GLN A 518 7.10 28.97 -47.31
C GLN A 518 6.61 27.52 -47.16
N ILE A 519 5.38 27.32 -46.67
CA ILE A 519 4.82 25.96 -46.51
C ILE A 519 4.26 25.39 -47.83
N GLY A 520 3.84 26.27 -48.75
CA GLY A 520 3.23 25.91 -50.02
C GLY A 520 1.79 25.41 -49.90
N GLU A 521 1.18 25.17 -51.06
CA GLU A 521 -0.16 24.60 -51.18
C GLU A 521 -0.10 23.09 -51.42
N ALA A 522 -1.07 22.34 -50.90
CA ALA A 522 -1.20 20.90 -51.18
C ALA A 522 -1.62 20.60 -52.64
N GLY A 523 -2.32 21.54 -53.30
CA GLY A 523 -2.94 21.31 -54.61
C GLY A 523 -3.87 20.09 -54.61
N ASP A 524 -3.85 19.31 -55.69
CA ASP A 524 -4.62 18.06 -55.84
C ASP A 524 -4.01 16.86 -55.08
N ARG A 525 -2.99 17.05 -54.23
CA ARG A 525 -2.41 15.94 -53.44
C ARG A 525 -3.46 15.38 -52.48
N LYS A 526 -3.56 14.05 -52.44
CA LYS A 526 -4.31 13.33 -51.40
C LYS A 526 -3.80 13.78 -50.03
N SER A 527 -4.70 14.15 -49.13
CA SER A 527 -4.31 14.62 -47.80
C SER A 527 -3.68 13.49 -46.98
N ASP A 528 -2.62 13.83 -46.27
CA ASP A 528 -1.96 12.94 -45.33
C ASP A 528 -2.81 12.78 -44.05
N ARG A 529 -2.42 11.81 -43.22
CA ARG A 529 -3.14 11.45 -41.99
C ARG A 529 -2.51 12.15 -40.79
N MET A 530 -3.00 13.35 -40.50
CA MET A 530 -2.38 14.25 -39.52
C MET A 530 -2.39 13.70 -38.10
N THR A 531 -3.27 12.75 -37.78
CA THR A 531 -3.31 12.05 -36.48
C THR A 531 -2.04 11.23 -36.16
N GLU A 532 -1.13 11.07 -37.12
CA GLU A 532 0.18 10.42 -36.89
C GLU A 532 1.19 11.40 -36.24
N ILE A 533 0.93 12.71 -36.29
CA ILE A 533 1.68 13.73 -35.52
C ILE A 533 1.13 13.79 -34.09
N LYS A 534 1.99 13.58 -33.08
CA LYS A 534 1.59 13.59 -31.67
C LYS A 534 1.03 14.96 -31.28
N GLY A 535 -0.19 14.95 -30.72
CA GLY A 535 -0.93 16.15 -30.31
C GLY A 535 -1.91 16.68 -31.35
N VAL A 536 -2.02 16.03 -32.52
CA VAL A 536 -3.12 16.21 -33.48
C VAL A 536 -4.15 15.08 -33.29
N ASP A 537 -5.37 15.45 -32.95
CA ASP A 537 -6.54 14.57 -32.96
C ASP A 537 -7.36 14.74 -34.26
N ALA A 538 -8.45 13.99 -34.40
CA ALA A 538 -9.30 14.00 -35.59
C ALA A 538 -10.06 15.33 -35.81
N ASP A 539 -10.21 16.19 -34.80
CA ASP A 539 -10.85 17.50 -34.94
C ASP A 539 -9.83 18.60 -35.22
N ILE A 540 -8.63 18.49 -34.66
CA ILE A 540 -7.46 19.30 -35.06
C ILE A 540 -7.13 19.02 -36.54
N GLU A 541 -7.16 17.76 -36.97
CA GLU A 541 -6.97 17.39 -38.39
C GLU A 541 -8.03 18.03 -39.30
N LYS A 542 -9.31 18.05 -38.91
CA LYS A 542 -10.37 18.76 -39.66
C LYS A 542 -10.06 20.25 -39.77
N LYS A 543 -9.71 20.90 -38.66
CA LYS A 543 -9.35 22.34 -38.64
C LYS A 543 -8.17 22.65 -39.56
N LEU A 544 -7.10 21.85 -39.52
CA LEU A 544 -5.96 21.99 -40.45
C LEU A 544 -6.40 21.86 -41.92
N LYS A 545 -7.24 20.86 -42.23
CA LYS A 545 -7.73 20.61 -43.60
C LYS A 545 -8.67 21.71 -44.13
N ILE A 546 -9.38 22.40 -43.23
CA ILE A 546 -10.17 23.63 -43.50
C ILE A 546 -9.22 24.81 -43.76
N LEU A 547 -8.21 25.02 -42.91
CA LEU A 547 -7.19 26.07 -43.07
C LEU A 547 -6.32 25.91 -44.33
N GLY A 548 -6.36 24.76 -45.03
CA GLY A 548 -5.57 24.48 -46.24
C GLY A 548 -4.28 23.69 -45.99
N ILE A 549 -4.02 23.28 -44.74
CA ILE A 549 -2.88 22.44 -44.35
C ILE A 549 -3.33 20.97 -44.42
N ARG A 550 -2.82 20.25 -45.43
CA ARG A 550 -3.29 18.92 -45.84
C ARG A 550 -2.18 17.89 -46.04
N THR A 551 -0.92 18.29 -46.08
CA THR A 551 0.22 17.35 -46.19
C THR A 551 1.29 17.55 -45.12
N PHE A 552 2.01 16.49 -44.76
CA PHE A 552 3.19 16.57 -43.89
C PHE A 552 4.25 17.52 -44.50
N ASP A 553 4.35 17.56 -45.83
CA ASP A 553 5.20 18.47 -46.62
C ASP A 553 4.88 19.96 -46.42
N GLN A 554 3.70 20.33 -45.92
CA GLN A 554 3.41 21.71 -45.48
C GLN A 554 3.82 21.94 -44.02
N ILE A 555 3.60 20.95 -43.14
CA ILE A 555 3.91 21.07 -41.70
C ILE A 555 5.42 21.05 -41.45
N SER A 556 6.19 20.23 -42.17
CA SER A 556 7.65 20.14 -42.02
C SER A 556 8.40 21.42 -42.38
N LYS A 557 7.78 22.31 -43.17
CA LYS A 557 8.31 23.62 -43.57
C LYS A 557 7.89 24.76 -42.64
N MET A 558 7.11 24.50 -41.59
CA MET A 558 6.72 25.53 -40.63
C MET A 558 7.93 25.96 -39.80
N ASP A 559 8.30 27.23 -39.90
CA ASP A 559 9.22 27.87 -38.96
C ASP A 559 8.48 28.27 -37.68
N LYS A 560 9.15 28.99 -36.77
CA LYS A 560 8.55 29.42 -35.50
C LYS A 560 7.40 30.41 -35.68
N GLU A 561 7.48 31.34 -36.64
CA GLU A 561 6.45 32.34 -36.88
C GLU A 561 5.21 31.72 -37.54
N THR A 562 5.40 30.90 -38.58
CA THR A 562 4.30 30.14 -39.19
C THR A 562 3.66 29.16 -38.21
N SER A 563 4.45 28.49 -37.36
CA SER A 563 3.93 27.61 -36.31
C SER A 563 3.03 28.36 -35.32
N GLU A 564 3.36 29.60 -34.96
CA GLU A 564 2.55 30.41 -34.03
C GLU A 564 1.30 30.98 -34.71
N ALA A 565 1.36 31.34 -36.00
CA ALA A 565 0.18 31.71 -36.79
C ALA A 565 -0.84 30.57 -36.87
N VAL A 566 -0.38 29.34 -37.16
CA VAL A 566 -1.21 28.12 -37.14
C VAL A 566 -1.71 27.81 -35.72
N ASN A 567 -0.89 28.00 -34.70
CA ASN A 567 -1.28 27.83 -33.29
C ASN A 567 -2.45 28.76 -32.90
N GLY A 568 -2.39 30.02 -33.33
CA GLY A 568 -3.49 30.99 -33.19
C GLY A 568 -4.74 30.58 -33.98
N ALA A 569 -4.59 30.22 -35.26
CA ALA A 569 -5.70 29.85 -36.14
C ALA A 569 -6.46 28.58 -35.70
N LEU A 570 -5.80 27.69 -34.94
CA LEU A 570 -6.45 26.52 -34.33
C LEU A 570 -7.16 26.82 -32.99
N GLY A 571 -6.91 28.00 -32.41
CA GLY A 571 -7.42 28.43 -31.10
C GLY A 571 -6.65 27.85 -29.92
N PHE A 572 -5.33 27.68 -30.02
CA PHE A 572 -4.50 27.10 -28.96
C PHE A 572 -3.81 28.16 -28.09
N ALA A 573 -3.46 27.77 -26.85
CA ALA A 573 -2.56 28.53 -26.01
C ALA A 573 -1.17 28.70 -26.67
N PRO A 574 -0.47 29.84 -26.48
CA PRO A 574 0.75 30.16 -27.23
C PRO A 574 1.85 29.08 -27.23
N GLY A 575 2.37 28.83 -28.43
CA GLY A 575 3.47 27.92 -28.70
C GLY A 575 3.16 26.43 -28.56
N ARG A 576 1.89 25.97 -28.50
CA ARG A 576 1.58 24.52 -28.43
C ARG A 576 2.13 23.77 -29.64
N VAL A 577 1.88 24.24 -30.86
CA VAL A 577 2.42 23.63 -32.12
C VAL A 577 3.94 23.47 -32.06
N THR A 578 4.64 24.54 -31.67
CA THR A 578 6.11 24.58 -31.55
C THR A 578 6.63 23.67 -30.43
N LYS A 579 6.00 23.67 -29.25
CA LYS A 579 6.35 22.79 -28.11
C LYS A 579 6.11 21.31 -28.43
N MET A 580 5.09 21.00 -29.22
CA MET A 580 4.80 19.65 -29.71
C MET A 580 5.64 19.26 -30.95
N MET A 581 6.59 20.09 -31.37
CA MET A 581 7.58 19.77 -32.41
C MET A 581 6.95 19.30 -33.75
N TRP A 582 5.77 19.82 -34.12
CA TRP A 582 4.99 19.32 -35.25
C TRP A 582 5.77 19.32 -36.58
N ALA A 583 6.54 20.36 -36.87
CA ALA A 583 7.39 20.42 -38.06
C ALA A 583 8.44 19.30 -38.09
N GLN A 584 9.04 18.98 -36.94
CA GLN A 584 10.08 17.95 -36.83
C GLN A 584 9.46 16.55 -36.92
N GLN A 585 8.28 16.32 -36.32
CA GLN A 585 7.52 15.08 -36.49
C GLN A 585 7.08 14.87 -37.94
N ALA A 586 6.55 15.91 -38.59
CA ALA A 586 6.15 15.86 -40.00
C ALA A 586 7.35 15.66 -40.94
N MET A 587 8.55 16.12 -40.56
CA MET A 587 9.78 15.85 -41.32
C MET A 587 10.18 14.37 -41.24
N SER A 588 10.12 13.74 -40.06
CA SER A 588 10.37 12.29 -39.94
C SER A 588 9.33 11.46 -40.69
N LEU A 589 8.05 11.85 -40.67
CA LEU A 589 6.97 11.21 -41.45
C LEU A 589 7.04 11.45 -42.98
N LEU A 590 8.10 12.11 -43.47
CA LEU A 590 8.47 12.22 -44.89
C LEU A 590 9.75 11.43 -45.24
N GLU A 591 10.42 10.87 -44.24
CA GLU A 591 11.64 10.06 -44.37
C GLU A 591 11.37 8.55 -44.19
N GLU A 592 10.16 8.17 -43.74
CA GLU A 592 9.61 6.79 -43.66
C GLU A 592 8.84 6.38 -44.93
#